data_AF-A0AAF0LFK2-F1
#
_entry.id   AF-A0AAF0LFK2-F1
#
_cell.length_a   1.000
_cell.length_b   1.000
_cell.length_c   1.000
_cell.angle_alpha   90.00
_cell.angle_beta   90.00
_cell.angle_gamma   90.00
#
_symmetry.space_group_name_H-M   'P 1'
#
loop_
_entity.id
_entity.type
_entity.pdbx_description
1 polymer ?
#
loop_
_entity_poly.entity_id
_entity_poly.type
_entity_poly.pdbx_seq_one_letter_code
_entity_poly.pdbx_strand_id
1 'polypeptide(L)'
;MTARRPFVVGAAAVLLVVYVLASGAFVLIGGAARQRLEADAVRVLLAVQSVGHGTLQLDRGFVAAMAVSLVVAPLPIAARVLLPRLGARAAWALAAVVVLLVVVLGAALRLLSGTNAISVALGCVVGLAFGVLVDLAARSLAALRGHETEGPTGRSRWIALALMVLYVVAVMLIAFHGSPVDAGSDGFLFRVLDWLHRHGTPQWIGYAAVEFTANIVYFVPLGILVALLIGVRRWWLPVAIGFVASAFIEVVQSVLLPERTGSVDDVLSNTAGALLGTLVGIVVLARLRRRAGARQLG
;
A
#
# COMPACT_ATOMS: atom_id res chain seq x y z
N MET A 1 -39.16 12.71 -21.44
CA MET A 1 -38.19 13.13 -20.39
C MET A 1 -36.82 12.51 -20.66
N THR A 2 -35.98 13.13 -21.50
CA THR A 2 -34.71 12.51 -21.98
C THR A 2 -33.54 13.51 -22.15
N ALA A 3 -33.59 14.69 -21.52
CA ALA A 3 -32.60 15.76 -21.73
C ALA A 3 -31.46 15.86 -20.68
N ARG A 4 -31.46 15.07 -19.59
CA ARG A 4 -30.45 15.18 -18.52
C ARG A 4 -29.11 14.45 -18.77
N ARG A 5 -28.99 13.68 -19.86
CA ARG A 5 -27.85 12.77 -20.10
C ARG A 5 -26.54 13.42 -20.60
N PRO A 6 -26.52 14.46 -21.46
CA PRO A 6 -25.25 15.02 -21.94
C PRO A 6 -24.52 15.86 -20.87
N PHE A 7 -25.27 16.54 -20.00
CA PHE A 7 -24.71 17.41 -18.96
C PHE A 7 -23.92 16.64 -17.89
N VAL A 8 -24.43 15.48 -17.45
CA VAL A 8 -23.77 14.62 -16.44
C VAL A 8 -22.45 14.04 -16.97
N VAL A 9 -22.39 13.69 -18.26
CA VAL A 9 -21.17 13.17 -18.91
C VAL A 9 -20.12 14.28 -19.02
N GLY A 10 -20.54 15.50 -19.36
CA GLY A 10 -19.66 16.67 -19.38
C GLY A 10 -19.07 16.99 -18.01
N ALA A 11 -19.90 17.03 -16.96
CA ALA A 11 -19.45 17.32 -15.59
C ALA A 11 -18.47 16.26 -15.05
N ALA A 12 -18.71 14.98 -15.33
CA ALA A 12 -17.83 13.90 -14.87
C ALA A 12 -16.48 13.90 -15.61
N ALA A 13 -16.48 14.21 -16.91
CA ALA A 13 -15.24 14.41 -17.66
C ALA A 13 -14.45 15.61 -17.12
N VAL A 14 -15.12 16.72 -16.81
CA VAL A 14 -14.50 17.91 -16.20
C VAL A 14 -13.89 17.58 -14.84
N LEU A 15 -14.60 16.87 -13.95
CA LEU A 15 -14.07 16.46 -12.64
C LEU A 15 -12.86 15.54 -12.77
N LEU A 16 -12.87 14.61 -13.72
CA LEU A 16 -11.72 13.73 -13.95
C LEU A 16 -10.54 14.55 -14.48
N VAL A 17 -10.76 15.47 -15.42
CA VAL A 17 -9.73 16.38 -15.92
C VAL A 17 -9.17 17.23 -14.79
N VAL A 18 -10.00 17.83 -13.93
CA VAL A 18 -9.55 18.61 -12.77
C VAL A 18 -8.72 17.75 -11.82
N TYR A 19 -9.16 16.53 -11.51
CA TYR A 19 -8.42 15.62 -10.65
C TYR A 19 -7.08 15.20 -11.27
N VAL A 20 -7.06 14.93 -12.57
CA VAL A 20 -5.85 14.61 -13.34
C VAL A 20 -4.90 15.79 -13.41
N LEU A 21 -5.40 17.01 -13.61
CA LEU A 21 -4.60 18.21 -13.61
C LEU A 21 -4.04 18.51 -12.23
N ALA A 22 -4.81 18.30 -11.15
CA ALA A 22 -4.33 18.45 -9.78
C ALA A 22 -3.27 17.40 -9.41
N SER A 23 -3.52 16.14 -9.76
CA SER A 23 -2.56 15.03 -9.55
C SER A 23 -1.32 15.18 -10.43
N GLY A 24 -1.53 15.64 -11.66
CA GLY A 24 -0.47 15.94 -12.63
C GLY A 24 0.38 17.10 -12.17
N ALA A 25 -0.22 18.20 -11.72
CA ALA A 25 0.48 19.32 -11.09
C ALA A 25 1.30 18.86 -9.86
N PHE A 26 0.76 17.95 -9.04
CA PHE A 26 1.51 17.37 -7.92
C PHE A 26 2.73 16.55 -8.36
N VAL A 27 2.56 15.71 -9.38
CA VAL A 27 3.63 14.86 -9.95
C VAL A 27 4.68 15.69 -10.69
N LEU A 28 4.25 16.74 -11.39
CA LEU A 28 5.04 17.56 -12.30
C LEU A 28 5.75 18.72 -11.62
N ILE A 29 5.11 19.38 -10.65
CA ILE A 29 5.65 20.60 -10.06
C ILE A 29 6.48 20.22 -8.84
N GLY A 30 7.79 20.10 -9.06
CA GLY A 30 8.75 20.42 -8.00
C GLY A 30 8.55 21.87 -7.57
N GLY A 31 8.39 22.12 -6.27
CA GLY A 31 8.16 23.47 -5.74
C GLY A 31 7.61 23.48 -4.30
N ALA A 32 7.19 24.67 -3.86
CA ALA A 32 6.78 24.93 -2.48
C ALA A 32 5.58 24.10 -2.01
N ALA A 33 4.66 23.69 -2.89
CA ALA A 33 3.50 22.87 -2.51
C ALA A 33 3.90 21.42 -2.19
N ARG A 34 4.73 20.80 -3.05
CA ARG A 34 5.31 19.47 -2.79
C ARG A 34 6.21 19.51 -1.57
N GLN A 35 7.06 20.53 -1.43
CA GLN A 35 7.88 20.72 -0.23
C GLN A 35 7.05 20.96 1.04
N ARG A 36 5.92 21.68 0.95
CA ARG A 36 5.01 21.87 2.10
C ARG A 36 4.30 20.58 2.48
N LEU A 37 3.84 19.78 1.51
CA LEU A 37 3.23 18.47 1.76
C LEU A 37 4.24 17.44 2.24
N GLU A 38 5.46 17.42 1.71
CA GLU A 38 6.57 16.62 2.25
C GLU A 38 6.88 17.09 3.68
N ALA A 39 6.93 18.41 3.93
CA ALA A 39 7.12 18.94 5.27
C ALA A 39 5.93 18.69 6.19
N ASP A 40 4.69 18.65 5.71
CA ASP A 40 3.48 18.33 6.46
C ASP A 40 3.40 16.84 6.76
N ALA A 41 3.72 15.99 5.78
CA ALA A 41 3.85 14.55 5.98
C ALA A 41 4.93 14.27 7.00
N VAL A 42 6.12 14.86 6.83
CA VAL A 42 7.22 14.79 7.80
C VAL A 42 6.75 15.36 9.13
N ARG A 43 6.04 16.49 9.21
CA ARG A 43 5.50 17.02 10.48
C ARG A 43 4.50 16.09 11.14
N VAL A 44 3.60 15.47 10.39
CA VAL A 44 2.63 14.49 10.90
C VAL A 44 3.38 13.26 11.40
N LEU A 45 4.33 12.75 10.63
CA LEU A 45 5.19 11.64 11.01
C LEU A 45 6.03 12.00 12.27
N LEU A 46 6.63 13.20 12.33
CA LEU A 46 7.35 13.75 13.48
C LEU A 46 6.42 14.01 14.69
N ALA A 47 5.15 14.35 14.48
CA ALA A 47 4.16 14.55 15.54
C ALA A 47 3.65 13.21 16.08
N VAL A 48 3.54 12.18 15.24
CA VAL A 48 3.37 10.79 15.71
C VAL A 48 4.62 10.34 16.47
N GLN A 49 5.80 10.80 16.07
CA GLN A 49 7.04 10.56 16.79
C GLN A 49 7.17 11.30 18.11
N SER A 50 6.52 12.43 18.36
CA SER A 50 6.65 13.07 19.69
C SER A 50 6.08 12.21 20.83
N VAL A 51 5.40 11.10 20.48
CA VAL A 51 4.93 10.03 21.37
C VAL A 51 5.96 8.89 21.54
N GLY A 52 7.05 8.85 20.75
CA GLY A 52 8.14 7.86 20.82
C GLY A 52 9.55 8.47 20.74
N HIS A 53 10.60 7.73 21.08
CA HIS A 53 11.98 8.22 20.93
C HIS A 53 12.42 8.06 19.47
N GLY A 54 12.02 9.02 18.62
CA GLY A 54 12.07 8.88 17.16
C GLY A 54 13.46 8.68 16.55
N THR A 55 13.48 8.01 15.41
CA THR A 55 14.24 8.42 14.22
C THR A 55 13.40 8.07 12.99
N LEU A 56 12.97 9.07 12.22
CA LEU A 56 12.46 8.82 10.87
C LEU A 56 13.70 8.68 10.02
N GLN A 57 14.14 7.45 9.81
CA GLN A 57 15.30 7.20 8.95
C GLN A 57 14.89 7.07 7.48
N LEU A 58 13.62 7.34 7.17
CA LEU A 58 13.14 7.34 5.80
C LEU A 58 13.72 8.52 5.02
N ASP A 59 14.51 8.20 4.01
CA ASP A 59 15.07 9.18 3.09
C ASP A 59 13.97 9.96 2.35
N ARG A 60 14.22 11.24 2.08
CA ARG A 60 13.27 12.13 1.39
C ARG A 60 12.79 11.59 0.05
N GLY A 61 13.65 10.90 -0.70
CA GLY A 61 13.29 10.28 -1.96
C GLY A 61 12.30 9.12 -1.81
N PHE A 62 12.36 8.40 -0.69
CA PHE A 62 11.38 7.38 -0.32
C PHE A 62 10.04 8.01 0.08
N VAL A 63 10.08 9.02 0.96
CA VAL A 63 8.90 9.78 1.38
C VAL A 63 8.19 10.41 0.17
N ALA A 64 8.94 10.95 -0.78
CA ALA A 64 8.41 11.46 -2.03
C ALA A 64 7.70 10.36 -2.86
N ALA A 65 8.30 9.17 -2.99
CA ALA A 65 7.67 8.06 -3.70
C ALA A 65 6.37 7.61 -3.02
N MET A 66 6.33 7.58 -1.68
CA MET A 66 5.10 7.30 -0.91
C MET A 66 4.04 8.37 -1.16
N ALA A 67 4.40 9.65 -1.10
CA ALA A 67 3.47 10.75 -1.33
C ALA A 67 2.87 10.71 -2.75
N VAL A 68 3.70 10.46 -3.77
CA VAL A 68 3.24 10.25 -5.15
C VAL A 68 2.31 9.04 -5.24
N SER A 69 2.63 7.94 -4.56
CA SER A 69 1.76 6.76 -4.51
C SER A 69 0.37 7.09 -3.97
N LEU A 70 0.30 7.84 -2.88
CA LEU A 70 -0.97 8.26 -2.25
C LEU A 70 -1.79 9.19 -3.15
N VAL A 71 -1.14 10.09 -3.89
CA VAL A 71 -1.82 10.99 -4.83
C VAL A 71 -2.33 10.25 -6.06
N VAL A 72 -1.58 9.27 -6.56
CA VAL A 72 -1.93 8.51 -7.77
C VAL A 72 -2.96 7.40 -7.48
N ALA A 73 -2.97 6.84 -6.27
CA ALA A 73 -3.84 5.71 -5.90
C ALA A 73 -5.35 5.91 -6.13
N PRO A 74 -5.95 7.09 -5.94
CA PRO A 74 -7.37 7.29 -6.22
C PRO A 74 -7.70 7.35 -7.72
N LEU A 75 -6.72 7.55 -8.60
CA LEU A 75 -6.96 7.77 -10.04
C LEU A 75 -7.66 6.60 -10.75
N PRO A 76 -7.28 5.32 -10.56
CA PRO A 76 -8.02 4.19 -11.14
C PRO A 76 -9.49 4.11 -10.69
N ILE A 77 -9.77 4.52 -9.45
CA ILE A 77 -11.12 4.54 -8.86
C ILE A 77 -11.91 5.72 -9.44
N ALA A 78 -11.31 6.92 -9.45
CA ALA A 78 -11.90 8.13 -10.01
C ALA A 78 -12.26 7.95 -11.49
N ALA A 79 -11.35 7.39 -12.29
CA ALA A 79 -11.58 7.08 -13.69
C ALA A 79 -12.82 6.17 -13.87
N ARG A 80 -12.96 5.12 -13.04
CA ARG A 80 -14.11 4.21 -13.12
C ARG A 80 -15.42 4.87 -12.67
N VAL A 81 -15.38 5.65 -11.60
CA VAL A 81 -16.58 6.30 -11.04
C VAL A 81 -17.09 7.41 -11.95
N LEU A 82 -16.18 8.23 -12.49
CA LEU A 82 -16.51 9.38 -13.33
C LEU A 82 -16.79 8.97 -14.78
N LEU A 83 -16.22 7.87 -15.26
CA LEU A 83 -16.47 7.34 -16.60
C LEU A 83 -17.11 5.94 -16.53
N PRO A 84 -18.36 5.82 -16.03
CA PRO A 84 -18.99 4.52 -15.77
C PRO A 84 -19.27 3.70 -17.04
N ARG A 85 -19.19 4.34 -18.23
CA ARG A 85 -19.27 3.64 -19.52
C ARG A 85 -18.02 2.82 -19.83
N LEU A 86 -16.88 3.20 -19.25
CA LEU A 86 -15.67 2.41 -19.34
C LEU A 86 -15.79 1.22 -18.39
N GLY A 87 -15.58 0.01 -18.89
CA GLY A 87 -15.36 -1.14 -18.01
C GLY A 87 -14.13 -0.89 -17.11
N ALA A 88 -14.06 -1.55 -15.95
CA ALA A 88 -13.01 -1.29 -14.97
C ALA A 88 -11.59 -1.39 -15.55
N ARG A 89 -11.31 -2.38 -16.41
CA ARG A 89 -10.00 -2.53 -17.07
C ARG A 89 -9.65 -1.32 -17.95
N ALA A 90 -10.63 -0.79 -18.67
CA ALA A 90 -10.44 0.39 -19.51
C ALA A 90 -10.22 1.65 -18.68
N ALA A 91 -10.94 1.80 -17.56
CA ALA A 91 -10.72 2.89 -16.61
C ALA A 91 -9.31 2.85 -15.99
N TRP A 92 -8.81 1.66 -15.64
CA TRP A 92 -7.46 1.49 -15.12
C TRP A 92 -6.39 1.78 -16.17
N ALA A 93 -6.59 1.29 -17.40
CA ALA A 93 -5.70 1.59 -18.52
C ALA A 93 -5.65 3.10 -18.80
N LEU A 94 -6.80 3.77 -18.78
CA LEU A 94 -6.87 5.23 -18.91
C LEU A 94 -6.10 5.93 -17.79
N ALA A 95 -6.28 5.53 -16.53
CA ALA A 95 -5.52 6.07 -15.40
C ALA A 95 -4.00 5.88 -15.60
N ALA A 96 -3.57 4.70 -16.05
CA ALA A 96 -2.17 4.41 -16.33
C ALA A 96 -1.60 5.26 -17.48
N VAL A 97 -2.37 5.42 -18.58
CA VAL A 97 -1.99 6.27 -19.72
C VAL A 97 -1.88 7.73 -19.29
N VAL A 98 -2.83 8.23 -18.51
CA VAL A 98 -2.82 9.60 -18.00
C VAL A 98 -1.58 9.84 -17.12
N VAL A 99 -1.29 8.93 -16.19
CA VAL A 99 -0.10 9.02 -15.34
C VAL A 99 1.18 8.96 -16.17
N LEU A 100 1.24 8.08 -17.17
CA LEU A 100 2.38 8.00 -18.08
C LEU A 100 2.58 9.31 -18.84
N LEU A 101 1.50 9.90 -19.38
CA LEU A 101 1.56 11.18 -20.08
C LEU A 101 2.04 12.31 -19.18
N VAL A 102 1.56 12.35 -17.93
CA VAL A 102 2.03 13.29 -16.91
C VAL A 102 3.53 13.10 -16.66
N VAL A 103 4.00 11.87 -16.40
CA VAL A 103 5.42 11.60 -16.14
C VAL A 103 6.30 11.96 -17.34
N VAL A 104 5.89 11.57 -18.55
CA VAL A 104 6.61 11.87 -19.80
C VAL A 104 6.67 13.37 -20.05
N LEU A 105 5.56 14.09 -19.87
CA LEU A 105 5.53 15.55 -20.00
C LEU A 105 6.47 16.22 -19.00
N GLY A 106 6.50 15.74 -17.75
CA GLY A 106 7.39 16.27 -16.72
C GLY A 106 8.86 16.04 -17.00
N ALA A 107 9.19 14.87 -17.53
CA ALA A 107 10.54 14.57 -18.00
C ALA A 107 10.91 15.45 -19.20
N ALA A 108 10.01 15.60 -20.18
CA ALA A 108 10.24 16.43 -21.38
C ALA A 108 10.44 17.91 -21.05
N LEU A 109 9.66 18.44 -20.09
CA LEU A 109 9.80 19.80 -19.58
C LEU A 109 10.98 19.97 -18.61
N ARG A 110 11.78 18.92 -18.38
CA ARG A 110 12.91 18.87 -17.42
C ARG A 110 12.51 19.25 -15.99
N LEU A 111 11.22 19.09 -15.65
CA LEU A 111 10.68 19.27 -14.30
C LEU A 111 11.04 18.08 -13.40
N LEU A 112 11.25 16.91 -14.00
CA LEU A 112 11.74 15.70 -13.35
C LEU A 112 13.21 15.50 -13.74
N SER A 113 14.14 15.84 -12.84
CA SER A 113 15.58 15.63 -13.06
C SER A 113 16.22 14.86 -11.89
N GLY A 114 17.24 14.05 -12.20
CA GLY A 114 18.00 13.28 -11.22
C GLY A 114 17.16 12.23 -10.47
N THR A 115 17.47 12.04 -9.18
CA THR A 115 16.83 11.04 -8.29
C THR A 115 15.32 11.26 -8.12
N ASN A 116 14.83 12.48 -8.32
CA ASN A 116 13.39 12.80 -8.25
C ASN A 116 12.56 12.11 -9.34
N ALA A 117 13.13 11.89 -10.54
CA ALA A 117 12.41 11.26 -11.64
C ALA A 117 12.09 9.79 -11.34
N ILE A 118 13.05 9.06 -10.77
CA ILE A 118 12.88 7.64 -10.41
C ILE A 118 11.92 7.49 -9.23
N SER A 119 12.03 8.32 -8.18
CA SER A 119 11.07 8.34 -7.07
C SER A 119 9.64 8.56 -7.55
N VAL A 120 9.45 9.52 -8.46
CA VAL A 120 8.14 9.83 -9.01
C VAL A 120 7.62 8.66 -9.85
N ALA A 121 8.45 8.09 -10.72
CA ALA A 121 8.06 6.94 -11.54
C ALA A 121 7.66 5.73 -10.68
N LEU A 122 8.47 5.39 -9.67
CA LEU A 122 8.17 4.32 -8.72
C LEU A 122 6.88 4.60 -7.95
N GLY A 123 6.73 5.81 -7.41
CA GLY A 123 5.51 6.21 -6.72
C GLY A 123 4.27 6.13 -7.60
N CYS A 124 4.37 6.52 -8.88
CA CYS A 124 3.30 6.39 -9.85
C CYS A 124 2.90 4.93 -10.08
N VAL A 125 3.87 4.03 -10.25
CA VAL A 125 3.62 2.59 -10.43
C VAL A 125 2.96 1.98 -9.19
N VAL A 126 3.52 2.23 -8.01
CA VAL A 126 2.99 1.73 -6.74
C VAL A 126 1.58 2.28 -6.49
N GLY A 127 1.38 3.59 -6.69
CA GLY A 127 0.08 4.24 -6.57
C GLY A 127 -0.96 3.63 -7.50
N LEU A 128 -0.66 3.46 -8.78
CA LEU A 128 -1.57 2.82 -9.74
C LEU A 128 -1.93 1.39 -9.31
N ALA A 129 -0.92 0.58 -8.94
CA ALA A 129 -1.12 -0.79 -8.51
C ALA A 129 -2.01 -0.88 -7.26
N PHE A 130 -1.72 -0.03 -6.26
CA PHE A 130 -2.50 0.06 -5.03
C PHE A 130 -3.94 0.53 -5.31
N GLY A 131 -4.13 1.54 -6.16
CA GLY A 131 -5.44 2.03 -6.57
C GLY A 131 -6.29 0.97 -7.28
N VAL A 132 -5.68 0.19 -8.18
CA VAL A 132 -6.32 -0.96 -8.83
C VAL A 132 -6.72 -2.02 -7.80
N LEU A 133 -5.85 -2.31 -6.83
CA LEU A 133 -6.13 -3.26 -5.77
C LEU A 133 -7.29 -2.80 -4.87
N VAL A 134 -7.31 -1.53 -4.47
CA VAL A 134 -8.41 -0.95 -3.69
C VAL A 134 -9.72 -1.04 -4.48
N ASP A 135 -9.71 -0.70 -5.78
CA ASP A 135 -10.90 -0.83 -6.63
C ASP A 135 -11.38 -2.28 -6.75
N LEU A 136 -10.45 -3.23 -6.91
CA LEU A 136 -10.74 -4.66 -6.93
C LEU A 136 -11.33 -5.13 -5.60
N ALA A 137 -10.76 -4.72 -4.48
CA ALA A 137 -11.19 -5.08 -3.15
C ALA A 137 -12.56 -4.49 -2.84
N ALA A 138 -12.82 -3.23 -3.17
CA ALA A 138 -14.11 -2.57 -2.97
C ALA A 138 -15.24 -3.29 -3.73
N ARG A 139 -15.00 -3.64 -5.01
CA ARG A 139 -15.97 -4.41 -5.80
C ARG A 139 -16.15 -5.83 -5.29
N SER A 140 -15.07 -6.47 -4.86
CA SER A 140 -15.09 -7.81 -4.26
C SER A 140 -15.89 -7.80 -2.95
N LEU A 141 -15.69 -6.79 -2.11
CA LEU A 141 -16.43 -6.57 -0.87
C LEU A 141 -17.93 -6.37 -1.13
N ALA A 142 -18.27 -5.53 -2.12
CA ALA A 142 -19.67 -5.30 -2.51
C ALA A 142 -20.35 -6.60 -2.99
N ALA A 143 -19.67 -7.41 -3.81
CA ALA A 143 -20.19 -8.69 -4.26
C ALA A 143 -20.37 -9.70 -3.11
N LEU A 144 -19.46 -9.71 -2.14
CA LEU A 144 -19.50 -10.64 -1.01
C LEU A 144 -20.61 -10.31 0.01
N ARG A 145 -20.94 -9.02 0.19
CA ARG A 145 -22.05 -8.57 1.05
C ARG A 145 -23.43 -9.01 0.55
N GLY A 146 -23.56 -9.42 -0.71
CA GLY A 146 -24.82 -9.93 -1.28
C GLY A 146 -25.07 -11.43 -1.05
N HIS A 147 -24.07 -12.18 -0.58
CA HIS A 147 -24.12 -13.64 -0.46
C HIS A 147 -23.81 -14.09 0.99
N GLU A 148 -24.57 -13.57 1.96
CA GLU A 148 -24.28 -13.68 3.40
C GLU A 148 -24.60 -15.06 4.05
N THR A 149 -25.05 -16.07 3.31
CA THR A 149 -25.55 -17.31 3.92
C THR A 149 -24.49 -18.40 4.18
N GLU A 150 -23.31 -18.33 3.56
CA GLU A 150 -22.29 -19.39 3.70
C GLU A 150 -21.00 -18.87 4.38
N GLY A 151 -20.80 -19.30 5.62
CA GLY A 151 -19.54 -19.15 6.34
C GLY A 151 -18.43 -20.06 5.79
N PRO A 152 -17.17 -19.87 6.23
CA PRO A 152 -16.08 -20.79 5.87
C PRO A 152 -16.42 -22.22 6.30
N THR A 153 -16.12 -23.21 5.46
CA THR A 153 -16.21 -24.63 5.85
C THR A 153 -15.31 -24.93 7.05
N GLY A 154 -15.65 -25.94 7.85
CA GLY A 154 -14.84 -26.35 9.00
C GLY A 154 -13.37 -26.63 8.64
N ARG A 155 -13.13 -27.32 7.50
CA ARG A 155 -11.78 -27.60 7.00
C ARG A 155 -11.00 -26.34 6.63
N SER A 156 -11.60 -25.41 5.88
CA SER A 156 -10.93 -24.15 5.53
C SER A 156 -10.61 -23.29 6.74
N ARG A 157 -11.48 -23.31 7.77
CA ARG A 157 -11.24 -22.60 9.02
C ARG A 157 -10.05 -23.19 9.79
N TRP A 158 -9.97 -24.51 9.90
CA TRP A 158 -8.83 -25.18 10.55
C TRP A 158 -7.50 -24.94 9.83
N ILE A 159 -7.49 -24.99 8.50
CA ILE A 159 -6.27 -24.68 7.72
C ILE A 159 -5.85 -23.23 7.96
N ALA A 160 -6.78 -22.27 7.89
CA ALA A 160 -6.46 -20.87 8.13
C ALA A 160 -5.97 -20.61 9.56
N LEU A 161 -6.51 -21.33 10.57
CA LEU A 161 -6.03 -21.27 11.95
C LEU A 161 -4.64 -21.88 12.09
N ALA A 162 -4.37 -23.04 11.48
CA ALA A 162 -3.04 -23.67 11.52
C ALA A 162 -1.98 -22.77 10.85
N LEU A 163 -2.31 -22.18 9.70
CA LEU A 163 -1.46 -21.20 9.03
C LEU A 163 -1.26 -19.95 9.88
N MET A 164 -2.30 -19.48 10.58
CA MET A 164 -2.19 -18.35 11.51
C MET A 164 -1.25 -18.66 12.67
N VAL A 165 -1.39 -19.83 13.30
CA VAL A 165 -0.51 -20.25 14.41
C VAL A 165 0.92 -20.34 13.92
N LEU A 166 1.15 -21.02 12.79
CA LEU A 166 2.48 -21.14 12.19
C LEU A 166 3.09 -19.77 11.88
N TYR A 167 2.29 -18.87 11.30
CA TYR A 167 2.69 -17.51 11.00
C TYR A 167 3.04 -16.73 12.27
N VAL A 168 2.19 -16.75 13.29
CA VAL A 168 2.45 -16.05 14.57
C VAL A 168 3.71 -16.59 15.24
N VAL A 169 3.91 -17.92 15.24
CA VAL A 169 5.14 -18.53 15.78
C VAL A 169 6.36 -18.04 15.00
N ALA A 170 6.32 -18.07 13.67
CA ALA A 170 7.42 -17.54 12.85
C ALA A 170 7.67 -16.04 13.14
N VAL A 171 6.59 -15.25 13.29
CA VAL A 171 6.68 -13.83 13.63
C VAL A 171 7.38 -13.60 14.95
N MET A 172 6.95 -14.29 15.99
CA MET A 172 7.54 -14.16 17.32
C MET A 172 8.99 -14.65 17.32
N LEU A 173 9.30 -15.75 16.63
CA LEU A 173 10.66 -16.25 16.54
C LEU A 173 11.58 -15.21 15.90
N ILE A 174 11.19 -14.61 14.78
CA ILE A 174 12.01 -13.61 14.08
C ILE A 174 12.10 -12.30 14.88
N ALA A 175 10.97 -11.82 15.43
CA ALA A 175 10.92 -10.56 16.18
C ALA A 175 11.74 -10.62 17.49
N PHE A 176 11.84 -11.80 18.11
CA PHE A 176 12.55 -12.01 19.36
C PHE A 176 13.85 -12.80 19.22
N HIS A 177 14.29 -13.10 17.99
CA HIS A 177 15.62 -13.64 17.75
C HIS A 177 16.64 -12.51 18.03
N GLY A 178 17.10 -12.45 19.28
CA GLY A 178 17.89 -11.36 19.85
C GLY A 178 19.32 -11.19 19.34
N SER A 179 19.65 -11.62 18.12
CA SER A 179 20.76 -10.98 17.41
C SER A 179 20.15 -9.87 16.57
N PRO A 180 20.66 -8.62 16.58
CA PRO A 180 20.37 -7.73 15.47
C PRO A 180 20.65 -8.52 14.20
N VAL A 181 19.66 -8.65 13.31
CA VAL A 181 19.82 -9.31 12.00
C VAL A 181 21.05 -8.74 11.27
N ASP A 182 21.45 -7.54 11.68
CA ASP A 182 22.62 -6.75 11.35
C ASP A 182 23.98 -7.47 11.59
N ALA A 183 24.15 -8.25 12.66
CA ALA A 183 25.49 -8.76 13.04
C ALA A 183 26.14 -9.74 12.03
N GLY A 184 25.38 -10.30 11.09
CA GLY A 184 25.89 -11.24 10.06
C GLY A 184 25.34 -11.04 8.64
N SER A 185 24.23 -10.30 8.48
CA SER A 185 23.54 -10.14 7.19
C SER A 185 23.96 -8.88 6.42
N ASP A 186 24.54 -7.90 7.13
CA ASP A 186 24.92 -6.59 6.62
C ASP A 186 25.75 -6.67 5.34
N GLY A 187 26.76 -7.54 5.32
CA GLY A 187 27.68 -7.63 4.19
C GLY A 187 26.98 -7.99 2.86
N PHE A 188 25.98 -8.87 2.86
CA PHE A 188 25.30 -9.24 1.62
C PHE A 188 24.32 -8.15 1.16
N LEU A 189 23.52 -7.63 2.08
CA LEU A 189 22.55 -6.58 1.76
C LEU A 189 23.26 -5.33 1.25
N PHE A 190 24.30 -4.85 1.92
CA PHE A 190 25.07 -3.69 1.46
C PHE A 190 25.74 -3.96 0.11
N ARG A 191 26.26 -5.16 -0.16
CA ARG A 191 26.80 -5.52 -1.50
C ARG A 191 25.74 -5.47 -2.60
N VAL A 192 24.51 -5.93 -2.32
CA VAL A 192 23.40 -5.86 -3.27
C VAL A 192 22.98 -4.41 -3.48
N LEU A 193 22.89 -3.60 -2.42
CA LEU A 193 22.58 -2.17 -2.50
C LEU A 193 23.64 -1.42 -3.31
N ASP A 194 24.93 -1.65 -3.04
CA ASP A 194 26.05 -1.06 -3.79
C ASP A 194 26.03 -1.48 -5.26
N TRP A 195 25.65 -2.73 -5.56
CA TRP A 195 25.45 -3.17 -6.93
C TRP A 195 24.28 -2.43 -7.58
N LEU A 196 23.13 -2.32 -6.91
CA LEU A 196 21.97 -1.60 -7.41
C LEU A 196 22.27 -0.12 -7.68
N HIS A 197 22.94 0.56 -6.74
CA HIS A 197 23.31 1.98 -6.87
C HIS A 197 24.25 2.22 -8.05
N ARG A 198 25.19 1.31 -8.31
CA ARG A 198 26.06 1.34 -9.50
C ARG A 198 25.29 1.17 -10.81
N HIS A 199 24.11 0.55 -10.78
CA HIS A 199 23.23 0.36 -11.94
C HIS A 199 22.11 1.43 -12.01
N GLY A 200 22.24 2.52 -11.26
CA GLY A 200 21.37 3.69 -11.39
C GLY A 200 20.13 3.69 -10.50
N THR A 201 20.03 2.80 -9.50
CA THR A 201 18.98 2.95 -8.49
C THR A 201 19.24 4.20 -7.62
N PRO A 202 18.19 4.87 -7.14
CA PRO A 202 18.35 6.00 -6.25
C PRO A 202 19.04 5.62 -4.94
N GLN A 203 19.89 6.51 -4.44
CA GLN A 203 20.62 6.34 -3.18
C GLN A 203 19.71 6.13 -1.96
N TRP A 204 18.48 6.67 -2.03
CA TRP A 204 17.47 6.49 -0.99
C TRP A 204 16.93 5.07 -0.88
N ILE A 205 17.11 4.23 -1.90
CA ILE A 205 16.90 2.78 -1.80
C ILE A 205 18.10 2.23 -1.02
N GLY A 206 18.07 2.44 0.29
CA GLY A 206 19.05 1.95 1.25
C GLY A 206 18.40 1.03 2.28
N TYR A 207 19.13 0.76 3.35
CA TYR A 207 18.70 -0.14 4.43
C TYR A 207 17.30 0.20 4.96
N ALA A 208 17.06 1.45 5.38
CA ALA A 208 15.78 1.88 5.95
C ALA A 208 14.58 1.68 5.00
N ALA A 209 14.76 1.92 3.69
CA ALA A 209 13.69 1.70 2.71
C ALA A 209 13.40 0.20 2.51
N VAL A 210 14.44 -0.64 2.52
CA VAL A 210 14.31 -2.10 2.45
C VAL A 210 13.64 -2.63 3.70
N GLU A 211 14.06 -2.20 4.89
CA GLU A 211 13.48 -2.57 6.19
C GLU A 211 11.99 -2.21 6.26
N PHE A 212 11.64 -0.96 5.96
CA PHE A 212 10.25 -0.52 5.93
C PHE A 212 9.40 -1.34 4.95
N THR A 213 9.93 -1.63 3.75
CA THR A 213 9.20 -2.41 2.75
C THR A 213 9.10 -3.89 3.15
N ALA A 214 10.14 -4.43 3.78
CA ALA A 214 10.14 -5.80 4.30
C ALA A 214 9.08 -5.96 5.39
N ASN A 215 8.95 -5.01 6.30
CA ASN A 215 7.92 -4.99 7.34
C ASN A 215 6.50 -4.96 6.75
N ILE A 216 6.26 -4.18 5.68
CA ILE A 216 4.99 -4.25 4.92
C ILE A 216 4.74 -5.68 4.43
N VAL A 217 5.70 -6.27 3.70
CA VAL A 217 5.57 -7.61 3.12
C VAL A 217 5.35 -8.65 4.23
N TYR A 218 6.02 -8.47 5.35
CA TYR A 218 5.98 -9.36 6.50
C TYR A 218 4.60 -9.41 7.15
N PHE A 219 3.86 -8.30 7.21
CA PHE A 219 2.51 -8.24 7.76
C PHE A 219 1.38 -8.53 6.76
N VAL A 220 1.68 -8.65 5.46
CA VAL A 220 0.68 -9.05 4.44
C VAL A 220 -0.01 -10.39 4.78
N PRO A 221 0.70 -11.47 5.15
CA PRO A 221 0.07 -12.73 5.54
C PRO A 221 -0.90 -12.58 6.71
N LEU A 222 -0.60 -11.77 7.73
CA LEU A 222 -1.52 -11.49 8.84
C LEU A 222 -2.84 -10.94 8.30
N GLY A 223 -2.77 -9.89 7.48
CA GLY A 223 -3.96 -9.25 6.89
C GLY A 223 -4.80 -10.23 6.08
N ILE A 224 -4.15 -11.07 5.26
CA ILE A 224 -4.83 -12.11 4.46
C ILE A 224 -5.52 -13.12 5.37
N LEU A 225 -4.78 -13.73 6.30
CA LEU A 225 -5.27 -14.82 7.14
C LEU A 225 -6.40 -14.37 8.06
N VAL A 226 -6.26 -13.21 8.71
CA VAL A 226 -7.33 -12.67 9.55
C VAL A 226 -8.57 -12.37 8.70
N ALA A 227 -8.43 -11.70 7.54
CA ALA A 227 -9.57 -11.40 6.66
C ALA A 227 -10.31 -12.67 6.20
N LEU A 228 -9.58 -13.76 5.95
CA LEU A 228 -10.17 -15.06 5.60
C LEU A 228 -10.88 -15.73 6.79
N LEU A 229 -10.38 -15.55 8.01
CA LEU A 229 -10.95 -16.16 9.23
C LEU A 229 -12.22 -15.46 9.71
N ILE A 230 -12.22 -14.12 9.76
CA ILE A 230 -13.33 -13.34 10.35
C ILE A 230 -14.38 -12.93 9.31
N GLY A 231 -14.07 -13.10 8.02
CA GLY A 231 -14.93 -12.71 6.91
C GLY A 231 -14.97 -11.21 6.65
N VAL A 232 -15.64 -10.84 5.55
CA VAL A 232 -15.55 -9.49 4.97
C VAL A 232 -16.31 -8.38 5.70
N ARG A 233 -17.26 -8.73 6.58
CA ARG A 233 -18.04 -7.74 7.33
C ARG A 233 -17.16 -6.92 8.26
N ARG A 234 -16.13 -7.57 8.80
CA ARG A 234 -15.15 -6.99 9.73
C ARG A 234 -13.82 -6.73 9.03
N TRP A 235 -13.85 -6.33 7.76
CA TRP A 235 -12.63 -6.07 6.97
C TRP A 235 -11.67 -5.05 7.61
N TRP A 236 -12.14 -4.19 8.51
CA TRP A 236 -11.31 -3.23 9.22
C TRP A 236 -10.52 -3.87 10.39
N LEU A 237 -11.00 -5.00 10.91
CA LEU A 237 -10.43 -5.65 12.09
C LEU A 237 -9.02 -6.24 11.86
N PRO A 238 -8.65 -6.84 10.71
CA PRO A 238 -7.28 -7.25 10.45
C PRO A 238 -6.30 -6.08 10.51
N VAL A 239 -6.72 -4.89 10.04
CA VAL A 239 -5.90 -3.68 10.08
C VAL A 239 -5.71 -3.22 11.53
N ALA A 240 -6.80 -3.19 12.31
CA ALA A 240 -6.74 -2.87 13.74
C ALA A 240 -5.89 -3.87 14.53
N ILE A 241 -6.03 -5.17 14.24
CA ILE A 241 -5.21 -6.24 14.84
C ILE A 241 -3.75 -6.06 14.47
N GLY A 242 -3.44 -5.78 13.19
CA GLY A 242 -2.07 -5.53 12.75
C GLY A 242 -1.44 -4.33 13.48
N PHE A 243 -2.18 -3.22 13.60
CA PHE A 243 -1.74 -2.04 14.34
C PHE A 243 -1.48 -2.37 15.82
N VAL A 244 -2.44 -2.99 16.51
CA VAL A 244 -2.32 -3.32 17.93
C VAL A 244 -1.19 -4.33 18.16
N ALA A 245 -1.07 -5.36 17.32
CA ALA A 245 -0.02 -6.36 17.42
C ALA A 245 1.36 -5.73 17.19
N SER A 246 1.50 -4.85 16.20
CA SER A 246 2.76 -4.16 15.96
C SER A 246 3.13 -3.22 17.11
N ALA A 247 2.20 -2.40 17.59
CA ALA A 247 2.45 -1.53 18.73
C ALA A 247 2.81 -2.33 19.99
N PHE A 248 2.18 -3.48 20.19
CA PHE A 248 2.51 -4.39 21.28
C PHE A 248 3.93 -4.97 21.14
N ILE A 249 4.32 -5.43 19.95
CA ILE A 249 5.67 -5.94 19.69
C ILE A 249 6.72 -4.86 20.01
N GLU A 250 6.52 -3.62 19.54
CA GLU A 250 7.43 -2.50 19.83
C GLU A 250 7.55 -2.22 21.33
N VAL A 251 6.42 -2.17 22.05
CA VAL A 251 6.42 -1.95 23.51
C VAL A 251 7.15 -3.08 24.23
N VAL A 252 6.92 -4.33 23.84
CA VAL A 252 7.59 -5.48 24.45
C VAL A 252 9.09 -5.47 24.14
N GLN A 253 9.49 -5.19 22.89
CA GLN A 253 10.91 -5.11 22.51
C GLN A 253 11.62 -3.97 23.25
N SER A 254 11.02 -2.78 23.33
CA SER A 254 11.60 -1.65 24.06
C SER A 254 11.75 -1.87 25.57
N VAL A 255 10.91 -2.72 26.17
CA VAL A 255 11.01 -3.07 27.60
C VAL A 255 11.97 -4.24 27.83
N LEU A 256 11.99 -5.23 26.94
CA LEU A 256 12.73 -6.49 27.15
C LEU A 256 14.10 -6.55 26.46
N LEU A 257 14.36 -5.71 25.46
CA LEU A 257 15.60 -5.67 24.70
C LEU A 257 16.24 -4.28 24.88
N PRO A 258 17.20 -4.11 25.82
CA PRO A 258 17.80 -2.82 26.16
C PRO A 258 18.47 -2.09 24.98
N GLU A 259 18.85 -2.84 23.95
CA GLU A 259 19.50 -2.33 22.73
C GLU A 259 18.49 -1.91 21.64
N ARG A 260 17.19 -2.21 21.81
CA ARG A 260 16.14 -1.89 20.83
C ARG A 260 15.23 -0.79 21.34
N THR A 261 15.21 0.32 20.63
CA THR A 261 14.22 1.38 20.84
C THR A 261 13.00 1.14 19.95
N GLY A 262 11.80 1.32 20.49
CA GLY A 262 10.57 1.14 19.72
C GLY A 262 10.49 2.08 18.51
N SER A 263 10.08 1.54 17.36
CA SER A 263 10.04 2.22 16.06
C SER A 263 8.61 2.50 15.61
N VAL A 264 8.28 3.79 15.44
CA VAL A 264 7.01 4.21 14.81
C VAL A 264 6.94 3.76 13.35
N ASP A 265 8.08 3.71 12.67
CA ASP A 265 8.18 3.30 11.27
C ASP A 265 7.79 1.83 11.11
N ASP A 266 8.08 1.00 12.12
CA ASP A 266 7.70 -0.41 12.17
C ASP A 266 6.19 -0.56 12.37
N VAL A 267 5.59 0.20 13.30
CA VAL A 267 4.13 0.22 13.45
C VAL A 267 3.42 0.66 12.18
N LEU A 268 3.93 1.69 11.50
CA LEU A 268 3.35 2.20 10.26
C LEU A 268 3.48 1.19 9.11
N SER A 269 4.67 0.64 8.88
CA SER A 269 4.92 -0.34 7.83
C SER A 269 4.14 -1.63 8.05
N ASN A 270 4.12 -2.16 9.28
CA ASN A 270 3.35 -3.33 9.65
C ASN A 270 1.85 -3.12 9.49
N THR A 271 1.34 -1.95 9.88
CA THR A 271 -0.08 -1.59 9.68
C THR A 271 -0.42 -1.47 8.19
N ALA A 272 0.47 -0.88 7.38
CA ALA A 272 0.32 -0.84 5.93
C ALA A 272 0.34 -2.24 5.30
N GLY A 273 1.19 -3.14 5.81
CA GLY A 273 1.21 -4.56 5.45
C GLY A 273 -0.10 -5.27 5.77
N ALA A 274 -0.65 -5.06 6.97
CA ALA A 274 -1.94 -5.62 7.37
C ALA A 274 -3.09 -5.09 6.47
N LEU A 275 -3.08 -3.80 6.12
CA LEU A 275 -4.02 -3.22 5.17
C LEU A 275 -3.89 -3.87 3.79
N LEU A 276 -2.66 -3.94 3.25
CA LEU A 276 -2.40 -4.54 1.94
C LEU A 276 -2.86 -6.01 1.89
N GLY A 277 -2.51 -6.78 2.92
CA GLY A 277 -2.94 -8.16 3.08
C GLY A 277 -4.45 -8.31 3.17
N THR A 278 -5.13 -7.41 3.87
CA THR A 278 -6.60 -7.39 3.96
C THR A 278 -7.23 -7.21 2.58
N LEU A 279 -6.76 -6.22 1.81
CA LEU A 279 -7.27 -5.96 0.46
C LEU A 279 -7.08 -7.17 -0.45
N VAL A 280 -5.91 -7.80 -0.41
CA VAL A 280 -5.62 -9.05 -1.13
C VAL A 280 -6.56 -10.17 -0.69
N GLY A 281 -6.73 -10.37 0.62
CA GLY A 281 -7.60 -11.39 1.21
C GLY A 281 -9.05 -11.27 0.74
N ILE A 282 -9.59 -10.05 0.69
CA ILE A 282 -10.94 -9.77 0.17
C ILE A 282 -11.06 -10.19 -1.30
N VAL A 283 -10.08 -9.82 -2.12
CA VAL A 283 -10.08 -10.17 -3.55
C VAL A 283 -9.99 -11.68 -3.75
N VAL A 284 -9.11 -12.36 -2.99
CA VAL A 284 -8.95 -13.82 -3.01
C VAL A 284 -10.27 -14.50 -2.63
N LEU A 285 -10.89 -14.08 -1.53
CA LEU A 285 -12.15 -14.66 -1.07
C LEU A 285 -13.27 -14.51 -2.11
N ALA A 286 -13.41 -13.34 -2.73
CA ALA A 286 -14.39 -13.13 -3.80
C ALA A 286 -14.13 -13.99 -5.04
N ARG A 287 -12.87 -14.28 -5.36
CA ARG A 287 -12.52 -15.17 -6.48
C ARG A 287 -12.80 -16.64 -6.14
N LEU A 288 -12.48 -17.06 -4.92
CA LEU A 288 -12.73 -18.43 -4.46
C LEU A 288 -14.23 -18.75 -4.44
N ARG A 289 -15.07 -17.86 -3.90
CA ARG A 289 -16.53 -18.06 -3.90
C ARG A 289 -17.13 -18.10 -5.31
N ARG A 290 -16.67 -17.23 -6.21
CA ARG A 290 -17.12 -17.25 -7.63
C ARG A 290 -16.77 -18.57 -8.32
N ARG A 291 -15.58 -19.12 -8.07
CA ARG A 291 -15.17 -20.43 -8.62
C ARG A 291 -15.98 -21.59 -8.04
N ALA A 292 -16.29 -21.54 -6.73
CA ALA A 292 -17.11 -22.55 -6.09
C ALA A 292 -18.53 -22.59 -6.68
N GLY A 293 -19.17 -21.43 -6.84
CA GLY A 293 -20.50 -21.34 -7.48
C GLY A 293 -20.50 -21.80 -8.93
N ALA A 294 -19.46 -21.50 -9.71
CA ALA A 294 -19.35 -21.96 -11.10
C ALA A 294 -19.22 -23.50 -11.22
N ARG A 295 -18.59 -24.17 -10.24
CA ARG A 295 -18.46 -25.63 -10.19
C ARG A 295 -19.73 -26.37 -9.78
N GLN A 296 -20.68 -25.68 -9.14
CA GLN A 296 -21.96 -26.28 -8.74
C GLN A 296 -23.00 -26.24 -9.88
N LEU A 297 -22.75 -25.46 -10.95
CA LEU A 297 -23.67 -25.23 -12.07
C LEU A 297 -23.28 -25.98 -13.36
N GLY A 298 -22.15 -26.67 -13.39
CA GLY A 298 -21.66 -27.44 -14.54
C GLY A 298 -21.35 -28.86 -14.15
#